data_AF-A0A291QDQ6-F1
#
_entry.id   AF-A0A291QDQ6-F1
#
_cell.length_a   1.000
_cell.length_b   1.000
_cell.length_c   1.000
_cell.angle_alpha   90.00
_cell.angle_beta   90.00
_cell.angle_gamma   90.00
#
_symmetry.space_group_name_H-M   'P 1'
#
loop_
_entity.id
_entity.type
_entity.pdbx_description
1 polymer ?
#
loop_
_entity_poly.entity_id
_entity_poly.type
_entity_poly.pdbx_seq_one_letter_code
_entity_poly.pdbx_strand_id
1 'polypeptide(L)'
;MAEHEPNADMARFMDLEVPEYAYMFGFLQADGHLSQQSRDRGRLTVEISARDVHILREFQRLTPYNSSISERTRSTNFAETHTSAIWSLCALEARTKLNELGLPYGRKSKKITPPRVEFSRRDYLRGVIDADGSVGYTAQGFPFISLTTASTAVGVYLCRYTRMLTGAERLIKRNARDDIYNIVYTKEPAMRLAEDLYYPGCLALERKQAAASALAAWIRPDDMRAAPPRRRWKEWEDRILLEHGKPASAAAALGRTPQSCNLRLWRLRSGLVPLPSAEG
;
A
#
# COMPACT_ATOMS: atom_id res chain seq x y z
N MET A 1 3.38 -32.10 -36.73
CA MET A 1 3.54 -31.52 -35.39
C MET A 1 2.49 -30.42 -35.30
N ALA A 2 1.38 -30.67 -34.62
CA ALA A 2 0.31 -29.69 -34.51
C ALA A 2 0.78 -28.61 -33.52
N GLU A 3 0.90 -27.37 -34.00
CA GLU A 3 1.00 -26.20 -33.15
C GLU A 3 -0.27 -26.17 -32.31
N HIS A 4 -0.14 -26.50 -31.02
CA HIS A 4 -1.23 -26.38 -30.07
C HIS A 4 -1.43 -24.88 -29.86
N GLU A 5 -2.47 -24.32 -30.46
CA GLU A 5 -2.88 -22.95 -30.17
C GLU A 5 -2.96 -22.79 -28.65
N PRO A 6 -2.30 -21.77 -28.06
CA PRO A 6 -2.36 -21.57 -26.62
C PRO A 6 -3.81 -21.33 -26.22
N ASN A 7 -4.30 -22.16 -25.29
CA ASN A 7 -5.64 -22.02 -24.71
C ASN A 7 -5.84 -20.55 -24.29
N ALA A 8 -6.95 -19.93 -24.69
CA ALA A 8 -7.21 -18.50 -24.49
C ALA A 8 -7.09 -18.08 -23.01
N ASP A 9 -7.38 -18.99 -22.08
CA ASP A 9 -7.24 -18.77 -20.65
C ASP A 9 -5.77 -18.67 -20.19
N MET A 10 -4.86 -19.41 -20.84
CA MET A 10 -3.42 -19.31 -20.57
C MET A 10 -2.84 -17.99 -21.09
N ALA A 11 -3.33 -17.51 -22.24
CA ALA A 11 -2.91 -16.23 -22.80
C ALA A 11 -3.33 -15.03 -21.94
N ARG A 12 -4.45 -15.16 -21.20
CA ARG A 12 -4.98 -14.13 -20.30
C ARG A 12 -4.44 -14.18 -18.87
N PHE A 13 -3.71 -15.25 -18.50
CA PHE A 13 -3.19 -15.39 -17.15
C PHE A 13 -2.29 -14.20 -16.78
N MET A 14 -2.60 -13.57 -15.63
CA MET A 14 -1.89 -12.38 -15.14
C MET A 14 -1.95 -11.18 -16.09
N ASP A 15 -3.06 -11.03 -16.82
CA ASP A 15 -3.46 -9.73 -17.36
C ASP A 15 -3.85 -8.81 -16.20
N LEU A 16 -2.96 -7.88 -15.84
CA LEU A 16 -3.11 -7.05 -14.65
C LEU A 16 -4.13 -5.92 -14.83
N GLU A 17 -4.69 -5.72 -16.03
CA GLU A 17 -5.85 -4.84 -16.20
C GLU A 17 -7.14 -5.47 -15.62
N VAL A 18 -7.17 -6.80 -15.51
CA VAL A 18 -8.25 -7.54 -14.84
C VAL A 18 -8.11 -7.39 -13.31
N PRO A 19 -9.15 -6.91 -12.59
CA PRO A 19 -9.11 -6.65 -11.15
C PRO A 19 -8.60 -7.82 -10.31
N GLU A 20 -9.05 -9.04 -10.59
CA GLU A 20 -8.73 -10.24 -9.82
C GLU A 20 -7.26 -10.63 -9.97
N TYR A 21 -6.68 -10.49 -11.17
CA TYR A 21 -5.26 -10.73 -11.40
C TYR A 21 -4.38 -9.62 -10.81
N ALA A 22 -4.81 -8.35 -10.88
CA ALA A 22 -4.11 -7.25 -10.21
C ALA A 22 -4.05 -7.47 -8.70
N TYR A 23 -5.19 -7.85 -8.09
CA TYR A 23 -5.28 -8.20 -6.68
C TYR A 23 -4.38 -9.38 -6.34
N MET A 24 -4.49 -10.49 -7.09
CA MET A 24 -3.67 -11.67 -6.87
C MET A 24 -2.19 -11.32 -6.96
N PHE A 25 -1.77 -10.58 -7.98
CA PHE A 25 -0.38 -10.17 -8.14
C PHE A 25 0.13 -9.31 -6.98
N GLY A 26 -0.65 -8.33 -6.52
CA GLY A 26 -0.32 -7.52 -5.35
C GLY A 26 -0.12 -8.37 -4.08
N PHE A 27 -1.02 -9.34 -3.85
CA PHE A 27 -0.92 -10.28 -2.75
C PHE A 27 0.33 -11.16 -2.86
N LEU A 28 0.60 -11.70 -4.06
CA LEU A 28 1.79 -12.51 -4.35
C LEU A 28 3.10 -11.72 -4.18
N GLN A 29 3.11 -10.43 -4.52
CA GLN A 29 4.27 -9.57 -4.29
C GLN A 29 4.59 -9.34 -2.82
N ALA A 30 3.58 -9.27 -1.94
CA ALA A 30 3.77 -9.15 -0.51
C ALA A 30 4.07 -10.51 0.16
N ASP A 31 3.16 -11.48 0.08
CA ASP A 31 3.23 -12.75 0.85
C ASP A 31 3.72 -13.97 0.06
N GLY A 32 3.72 -13.92 -1.27
CA GLY A 32 4.18 -15.05 -2.10
C GLY A 32 5.68 -15.34 -2.00
N HIS A 33 6.11 -16.57 -2.23
CA HIS A 33 7.52 -16.91 -2.34
C HIS A 33 7.77 -17.60 -3.67
N LEU A 34 8.46 -16.91 -4.56
CA LEU A 34 8.85 -17.46 -5.86
C LEU A 34 10.27 -18.03 -5.76
N SER A 35 10.41 -19.31 -6.06
CA SER A 35 11.67 -20.04 -6.00
C SER A 35 12.00 -20.71 -7.34
N GLN A 36 13.29 -20.78 -7.64
CA GLN A 36 13.85 -21.49 -8.79
C GLN A 36 14.90 -22.47 -8.30
N GLN A 37 14.98 -23.61 -8.97
CA GLN A 37 15.93 -24.69 -8.73
C GLN A 37 16.46 -25.18 -10.08
N SER A 38 17.49 -26.04 -10.05
CA SER A 38 18.04 -26.65 -11.26
C SER A 38 17.01 -27.49 -12.02
N ARG A 39 17.19 -27.60 -13.34
CA ARG A 39 16.34 -28.36 -14.28
C ARG A 39 14.92 -27.80 -14.36
N ASP A 40 14.80 -26.49 -14.49
CA ASP A 40 13.53 -25.73 -14.56
C ASP A 40 12.56 -25.97 -13.40
N ARG A 41 13.05 -26.54 -12.30
CA ARG A 41 12.26 -26.76 -11.10
C ARG A 41 12.08 -25.46 -10.32
N GLY A 42 11.09 -25.46 -9.44
CA GLY A 42 10.77 -24.35 -8.57
C GLY A 42 9.27 -24.31 -8.28
N ARG A 43 8.88 -23.33 -7.48
CA ARG A 43 7.48 -23.13 -7.11
C ARG A 43 7.22 -21.70 -6.70
N LEU A 44 6.01 -21.23 -6.97
CA LEU A 44 5.39 -20.16 -6.23
C LEU A 44 4.61 -20.77 -5.07
N THR A 45 4.76 -20.21 -3.88
CA THR A 45 4.00 -20.60 -2.69
C THR A 45 3.42 -19.39 -1.98
N VAL A 46 2.22 -19.50 -1.43
CA VAL A 46 1.63 -18.52 -0.51
C VAL A 46 1.17 -19.28 0.71
N GLU A 47 1.57 -18.84 1.91
CA GLU A 47 1.13 -19.42 3.18
C GLU A 47 0.41 -18.35 4.00
N ILE A 48 -0.83 -18.64 4.41
CA ILE A 48 -1.66 -17.73 5.23
C ILE A 48 -2.36 -18.51 6.33
N SER A 49 -3.04 -17.82 7.24
CA SER A 49 -3.91 -18.47 8.23
C SER A 49 -5.03 -19.25 7.55
N ALA A 50 -5.35 -20.45 8.04
CA ALA A 50 -6.41 -21.28 7.46
C ALA A 50 -7.79 -20.62 7.47
N ARG A 51 -8.02 -19.64 8.37
CA ARG A 51 -9.26 -18.83 8.36
C ARG A 51 -9.47 -18.03 7.08
N ASP A 52 -8.37 -17.72 6.37
CA ASP A 52 -8.33 -16.89 5.17
C ASP A 52 -8.18 -17.79 3.90
N VAL A 53 -8.37 -19.12 4.01
CA VAL A 53 -8.13 -20.10 2.93
C VAL A 53 -8.97 -19.87 1.67
N HIS A 54 -10.12 -19.19 1.79
CA HIS A 54 -10.98 -18.84 0.65
C HIS A 54 -10.20 -18.05 -0.41
N ILE A 55 -9.24 -17.21 0.00
CA ILE A 55 -8.44 -16.43 -0.95
C ILE A 55 -7.51 -17.32 -1.78
N LEU A 56 -7.00 -18.40 -1.19
CA LEU A 56 -6.17 -19.37 -1.90
C LEU A 56 -7.01 -20.19 -2.89
N ARG A 57 -8.27 -20.47 -2.55
CA ARG A 57 -9.23 -21.14 -3.45
C ARG A 57 -9.53 -20.26 -4.66
N GLU A 58 -9.68 -18.95 -4.48
CA GLU A 58 -9.79 -18.00 -5.59
C GLU A 58 -8.51 -17.95 -6.43
N PHE A 59 -7.33 -17.93 -5.82
CA PHE A 59 -6.07 -18.02 -6.58
C PHE A 59 -5.96 -19.31 -7.39
N GLN A 60 -6.38 -20.44 -6.82
CA GLN A 60 -6.44 -21.71 -7.53
C GLN A 60 -7.43 -21.66 -8.71
N ARG A 61 -8.61 -21.06 -8.53
CA ARG A 61 -9.63 -20.90 -9.59
C ARG A 61 -9.16 -19.98 -10.72
N LEU A 62 -8.46 -18.90 -10.40
CA LEU A 62 -7.90 -17.95 -11.37
C LEU A 62 -6.68 -18.49 -12.10
N THR A 63 -6.08 -19.59 -11.63
CA THR A 63 -4.85 -20.13 -12.21
C THR A 63 -5.19 -21.26 -13.18
N PRO A 64 -4.94 -21.12 -14.50
CA PRO A 64 -5.25 -22.15 -15.49
C PRO A 64 -4.26 -23.34 -15.47
N TYR A 65 -3.36 -23.35 -14.49
CA TYR A 65 -2.32 -24.36 -14.31
C TYR A 65 -2.63 -25.20 -13.07
N ASN A 66 -2.18 -26.45 -13.08
CA ASN A 66 -2.26 -27.31 -11.90
C ASN A 66 -1.57 -26.65 -10.70
N SER A 67 -2.35 -26.44 -9.66
CA SER A 67 -1.93 -25.90 -8.38
C SER A 67 -2.62 -26.67 -7.26
N SER A 68 -2.05 -26.62 -6.07
CA SER A 68 -2.54 -27.38 -4.91
C SER A 68 -2.69 -26.48 -3.70
N ILE A 69 -3.63 -26.84 -2.82
CA ILE A 69 -3.79 -26.23 -1.50
C ILE A 69 -3.65 -27.34 -0.47
N SER A 70 -2.80 -27.10 0.51
CA SER A 70 -2.57 -28.01 1.64
C SER A 70 -2.66 -27.23 2.94
N GLU A 71 -2.99 -27.90 4.03
CA GLU A 71 -3.02 -27.30 5.36
C GLU A 71 -1.95 -27.91 6.25
N ARG A 72 -1.45 -27.13 7.19
CA ARG A 72 -0.47 -27.55 8.17
C ARG A 72 -0.82 -26.96 9.53
N THR A 73 -0.85 -27.82 10.55
CA THR A 73 -0.97 -27.40 11.95
C THR A 73 0.38 -27.50 12.65
N ARG A 74 0.78 -26.45 13.36
CA ARG A 74 1.98 -26.44 14.20
C ARG A 74 1.76 -25.61 15.47
N SER A 75 2.50 -25.90 16.52
CA SER A 75 2.73 -24.94 17.59
C SER A 75 3.65 -23.83 17.09
N THR A 76 3.41 -22.61 17.55
CA THR A 76 4.25 -21.43 17.26
C THR A 76 4.57 -20.71 18.57
N ASN A 77 5.55 -19.82 18.56
CA ASN A 77 5.88 -18.98 19.73
C ASN A 77 4.70 -18.09 20.19
N PHE A 78 3.62 -17.99 19.40
CA PHE A 78 2.47 -17.12 19.65
C PHE A 78 1.18 -17.89 19.95
N ALA A 79 1.12 -19.19 19.65
CA ALA A 79 -0.07 -20.01 19.84
C ALA A 79 0.30 -21.50 19.92
N GLU A 80 -0.33 -22.21 20.87
CA GLU A 80 -0.16 -23.66 21.04
C GLU A 80 -0.59 -24.44 19.80
N THR A 81 -1.61 -23.96 19.09
CA THR A 81 -2.07 -24.52 17.82
C THR A 81 -2.33 -23.41 16.81
N HIS A 82 -1.58 -23.41 15.71
CA HIS A 82 -1.79 -22.54 14.57
C HIS A 82 -1.87 -23.37 13.29
N THR A 83 -3.01 -23.27 12.60
CA THR A 83 -3.22 -23.90 11.29
C THR A 83 -3.03 -22.87 10.18
N SER A 84 -2.12 -23.17 9.26
CA SER A 84 -1.91 -22.42 8.02
C SER A 84 -2.37 -23.21 6.81
N ALA A 85 -2.80 -22.50 5.77
CA ALA A 85 -3.07 -23.03 4.46
C ALA A 85 -1.99 -22.55 3.48
N ILE A 86 -1.54 -23.44 2.61
CA ILE A 86 -0.44 -23.22 1.66
C ILE A 86 -0.94 -23.53 0.26
N TRP A 87 -0.94 -22.53 -0.62
CA TRP A 87 -1.14 -22.71 -2.05
C TRP A 87 0.21 -22.84 -2.76
N SER A 88 0.33 -23.79 -3.69
CA SER A 88 1.56 -24.07 -4.44
C SER A 88 1.30 -24.18 -5.94
N LEU A 89 2.15 -23.53 -6.75
CA LEU A 89 2.12 -23.54 -8.21
C LEU A 89 3.54 -23.81 -8.77
N CYS A 90 3.69 -24.87 -9.56
CA CYS A 90 4.98 -25.31 -10.09
C CYS A 90 5.19 -25.00 -11.59
N ALA A 91 4.12 -24.71 -12.34
CA ALA A 91 4.18 -24.48 -13.79
C ALA A 91 5.24 -23.43 -14.14
N LEU A 92 6.14 -23.77 -15.07
CA LEU A 92 7.27 -22.92 -15.42
C LEU A 92 6.79 -21.64 -16.09
N GLU A 93 5.87 -21.77 -17.03
CA GLU A 93 5.26 -20.69 -17.82
C GLU A 93 4.63 -19.65 -16.89
N ALA A 94 3.85 -20.11 -15.90
CA ALA A 94 3.24 -19.23 -14.91
C ALA A 94 4.27 -18.50 -14.06
N ARG A 95 5.31 -19.20 -13.60
CA ARG A 95 6.40 -18.61 -12.79
C ARG A 95 7.22 -17.59 -13.58
N THR A 96 7.50 -17.88 -14.84
CA THR A 96 8.18 -16.95 -15.77
C THR A 96 7.35 -15.69 -15.96
N LYS A 97 6.05 -15.82 -16.27
CA LYS A 97 5.14 -14.69 -16.44
C LYS A 97 5.09 -13.78 -15.20
N LEU A 98 4.98 -14.38 -14.01
CA LEU A 98 5.00 -13.65 -12.75
C LEU A 98 6.33 -12.93 -12.51
N ASN A 99 7.45 -13.56 -12.87
CA ASN A 99 8.76 -12.96 -12.73
C ASN A 99 8.93 -11.74 -13.66
N GLU A 100 8.50 -11.85 -14.91
CA GLU A 100 8.50 -10.77 -15.90
C GLU A 100 7.67 -9.56 -15.45
N LEU A 101 6.53 -9.81 -14.79
CA LEU A 101 5.67 -8.77 -14.21
C LEU A 101 6.28 -8.09 -12.97
N GLY A 102 7.36 -8.64 -12.41
CA GLY A 102 8.11 -8.02 -11.30
C GLY A 102 8.04 -8.76 -9.97
N LEU A 103 7.70 -10.06 -9.94
CA LEU A 103 7.86 -10.90 -8.75
C LEU A 103 9.25 -11.59 -8.77
N PRO A 104 10.26 -11.11 -8.03
CA PRO A 104 11.61 -11.66 -8.11
C PRO A 104 11.71 -13.04 -7.44
N TYR A 105 12.64 -13.87 -7.93
CA TYR A 105 13.05 -15.09 -7.24
C TYR A 105 13.78 -14.77 -5.92
N GLY A 106 13.46 -15.50 -4.85
CA GLY A 106 14.12 -15.38 -3.55
C GLY A 106 13.67 -14.19 -2.71
N ARG A 107 14.60 -13.56 -1.98
CA ARG A 107 14.28 -12.45 -1.06
C ARG A 107 13.81 -11.22 -1.84
N LYS A 108 12.57 -10.79 -1.57
CA LYS A 108 11.86 -9.79 -2.36
C LYS A 108 11.47 -8.50 -1.60
N SER A 109 11.44 -8.52 -0.27
CA SER A 109 10.82 -7.46 0.55
C SER A 109 11.32 -6.02 0.27
N LYS A 110 12.60 -5.84 -0.06
CA LYS A 110 13.18 -4.53 -0.44
C LYS A 110 13.19 -4.25 -1.95
N LYS A 111 12.94 -5.28 -2.78
CA LYS A 111 13.13 -5.25 -4.24
C LYS A 111 11.84 -5.10 -5.04
N ILE A 112 10.70 -5.52 -4.49
CA ILE A 112 9.42 -5.42 -5.20
C ILE A 112 9.09 -3.96 -5.52
N THR A 113 8.57 -3.76 -6.72
CA THR A 113 8.01 -2.49 -7.19
C THR A 113 6.64 -2.77 -7.77
N PRO A 114 5.73 -1.78 -7.84
CA PRO A 114 4.51 -1.92 -8.64
C PRO A 114 4.83 -2.40 -10.08
N PRO A 115 3.90 -3.09 -10.75
CA PRO A 115 4.07 -3.50 -12.13
C PRO A 115 4.46 -2.33 -13.04
N ARG A 116 5.24 -2.64 -14.09
CA ARG A 116 5.65 -1.65 -15.11
C ARG A 116 4.74 -1.64 -16.35
N VAL A 117 3.77 -2.55 -16.39
CA VAL A 117 2.70 -2.62 -17.39
C VAL A 117 1.50 -1.81 -16.92
N GLU A 118 0.45 -1.68 -17.73
CA GLU A 118 -0.84 -1.18 -17.23
C GLU A 118 -1.48 -2.20 -16.29
N PHE A 119 -2.16 -1.71 -15.26
CA PHE A 119 -2.83 -2.55 -14.27
C PHE A 119 -3.93 -1.82 -13.52
N SER A 120 -4.88 -2.58 -12.96
CA SER A 120 -5.85 -2.04 -12.01
C SER A 120 -5.17 -1.64 -10.71
N ARG A 121 -4.96 -0.34 -10.54
CA ARG A 121 -4.18 0.25 -9.45
C ARG A 121 -4.79 -0.02 -8.07
N ARG A 122 -6.11 0.10 -7.94
CA ARG A 122 -6.84 -0.08 -6.68
C ARG A 122 -6.81 -1.54 -6.23
N ASP A 123 -7.01 -2.47 -7.16
CA ASP A 123 -7.05 -3.90 -6.86
C ASP A 123 -5.65 -4.42 -6.52
N TYR A 124 -4.61 -3.97 -7.24
CA TYR A 124 -3.21 -4.22 -6.87
C TYR A 124 -2.89 -3.75 -5.45
N LEU A 125 -3.25 -2.49 -5.11
CA LEU A 125 -3.02 -1.96 -3.77
C LEU A 125 -3.81 -2.71 -2.70
N ARG A 126 -5.06 -3.12 -3.00
CA ARG A 126 -5.85 -3.97 -2.11
C ARG A 126 -5.14 -5.30 -1.86
N GLY A 127 -4.63 -5.96 -2.90
CA GLY A 127 -3.86 -7.20 -2.75
C GLY A 127 -2.63 -7.05 -1.85
N VAL A 128 -1.87 -5.97 -2.03
CA VAL A 128 -0.72 -5.64 -1.17
C VAL A 128 -1.15 -5.37 0.28
N ILE A 129 -2.23 -4.63 0.50
CA ILE A 129 -2.76 -4.32 1.83
C ILE A 129 -3.36 -5.57 2.48
N ASP A 130 -3.97 -6.48 1.74
CA ASP A 130 -4.55 -7.70 2.28
C ASP A 130 -3.49 -8.68 2.79
N ALA A 131 -2.32 -8.71 2.14
CA ALA A 131 -1.15 -9.43 2.62
C ALA A 131 -0.45 -8.71 3.80
N ASP A 132 0.08 -7.51 3.58
CA ASP A 132 1.03 -6.83 4.50
C ASP A 132 0.44 -5.64 5.28
N GLY A 133 -0.86 -5.40 5.14
CA GLY A 133 -1.55 -4.25 5.71
C GLY A 133 -2.60 -4.58 6.78
N SER A 134 -3.31 -3.55 7.22
CA SER A 134 -4.40 -3.67 8.19
C SER A 134 -5.46 -2.59 7.96
N VAL A 135 -6.71 -2.93 8.28
CA VAL A 135 -7.89 -2.05 8.18
C VAL A 135 -8.69 -2.23 9.46
N GLY A 136 -9.17 -1.15 10.06
CA GLY A 136 -10.00 -1.24 11.26
C GLY A 136 -10.07 0.07 12.04
N TYR A 137 -10.24 -0.03 13.36
CA TYR A 137 -10.25 1.11 14.27
C TYR A 137 -9.03 1.12 15.19
N THR A 138 -8.50 2.31 15.46
CA THR A 138 -7.50 2.49 16.52
C THR A 138 -8.13 2.28 17.88
N ALA A 139 -7.31 2.15 18.94
CA ALA A 139 -7.80 2.09 20.32
C ALA A 139 -8.64 3.33 20.74
N GLN A 140 -8.46 4.46 20.04
CA GLN A 140 -9.24 5.68 20.24
C GLN A 140 -10.50 5.75 19.36
N GLY A 141 -10.86 4.67 18.66
CA GLY A 141 -12.04 4.62 17.81
C GLY A 141 -11.91 5.37 16.49
N PHE A 142 -10.69 5.64 15.99
CA PHE A 142 -10.50 6.27 14.68
C PHE A 142 -10.35 5.22 13.59
N PRO A 143 -11.04 5.36 12.44
CA PRO A 143 -10.85 4.44 11.32
C PRO A 143 -9.40 4.57 10.85
N PHE A 144 -8.78 3.46 10.49
CA PHE A 144 -7.43 3.43 9.95
C PHE A 144 -7.27 2.38 8.85
N ILE A 145 -6.32 2.67 7.96
CA ILE A 145 -5.76 1.73 7.02
C ILE A 145 -4.25 1.90 7.02
N SER A 146 -3.53 0.79 7.07
CA SER A 146 -2.07 0.79 7.17
C SER A 146 -1.42 -0.23 6.27
N LEU A 147 -0.18 0.06 5.88
CA LEU A 147 0.72 -0.84 5.20
C LEU A 147 2.08 -0.83 5.90
N THR A 148 2.59 -2.02 6.21
CA THR A 148 3.95 -2.21 6.67
C THR A 148 4.76 -2.80 5.51
N THR A 149 5.80 -2.10 5.05
CA THR A 149 6.60 -2.58 3.91
C THR A 149 8.06 -2.15 3.99
N ALA A 150 8.96 -3.03 3.55
CA ALA A 150 10.37 -2.70 3.38
C ALA A 150 10.66 -2.03 2.02
N SER A 151 9.75 -2.12 1.06
CA SER A 151 9.89 -1.55 -0.29
C SER A 151 9.53 -0.07 -0.29
N THR A 152 10.52 0.77 -0.62
CA THR A 152 10.30 2.20 -0.82
C THR A 152 9.35 2.45 -2.00
N ALA A 153 9.46 1.69 -3.09
CA ALA A 153 8.62 1.88 -4.27
C ALA A 153 7.14 1.62 -3.98
N VAL A 154 6.83 0.53 -3.28
CA VAL A 154 5.45 0.21 -2.88
C VAL A 154 4.92 1.27 -1.90
N GLY A 155 5.72 1.67 -0.91
CA GLY A 155 5.32 2.70 0.05
C GLY A 155 5.05 4.07 -0.59
N VAL A 156 5.92 4.51 -1.51
CA VAL A 156 5.73 5.75 -2.28
C VAL A 156 4.50 5.65 -3.18
N TYR A 157 4.26 4.50 -3.80
CA TYR A 157 3.11 4.28 -4.65
C TYR A 157 1.79 4.42 -3.89
N LEU A 158 1.66 3.77 -2.72
CA LEU A 158 0.50 3.94 -1.83
C LEU A 158 0.29 5.41 -1.45
N CYS A 159 1.37 6.15 -1.14
CA CYS A 159 1.27 7.56 -0.78
C CYS A 159 0.79 8.43 -1.95
N ARG A 160 1.29 8.19 -3.15
CA ARG A 160 0.86 8.89 -4.35
C ARG A 160 -0.61 8.59 -4.66
N TYR A 161 -1.01 7.32 -4.61
CA TYR A 161 -2.38 6.89 -4.83
C TYR A 161 -3.34 7.56 -3.84
N THR A 162 -3.04 7.47 -2.54
CA THR A 162 -3.88 8.05 -1.50
C THR A 162 -3.97 9.57 -1.61
N ARG A 163 -2.88 10.25 -2.01
CA ARG A 163 -2.89 11.70 -2.26
C ARG A 163 -3.81 12.06 -3.43
N MET A 164 -3.77 11.30 -4.53
CA MET A 164 -4.66 11.54 -5.67
C MET A 164 -6.13 11.35 -5.28
N LEU A 165 -6.43 10.32 -4.49
CA LEU A 165 -7.78 9.99 -4.06
C LEU A 165 -8.35 10.96 -3.00
N THR A 166 -7.53 11.34 -2.02
CA THR A 166 -8.01 12.01 -0.80
C THR A 166 -7.48 13.42 -0.60
N GLY A 167 -6.45 13.82 -1.37
CA GLY A 167 -5.66 15.03 -1.12
C GLY A 167 -4.69 14.92 0.06
N ALA A 168 -4.73 13.84 0.85
CA ALA A 168 -3.87 13.67 2.02
C ALA A 168 -2.43 13.35 1.60
N GLU A 169 -1.50 14.23 1.97
CA GLU A 169 -0.07 14.02 1.73
C GLU A 169 0.62 13.38 2.95
N ARG A 170 1.41 12.34 2.70
CA ARG A 170 2.26 11.66 3.68
C ARG A 170 3.72 11.68 3.20
N LEU A 171 4.60 12.17 4.08
CA LEU A 171 6.03 11.89 3.98
C LEU A 171 6.30 10.62 4.78
N ILE A 172 6.93 9.64 4.14
CA ILE A 172 7.26 8.35 4.78
C ILE A 172 8.71 8.34 5.24
N LYS A 173 8.95 7.74 6.40
CA LYS A 173 10.28 7.50 6.97
C LYS A 173 10.33 6.06 7.45
N ARG A 174 11.50 5.42 7.34
CA ARG A 174 11.73 4.11 7.92
C ARG A 174 11.70 4.21 9.45
N ASN A 175 11.12 3.21 10.09
CA ASN A 175 11.12 3.10 11.54
C ASN A 175 12.53 2.75 12.04
N ALA A 176 12.83 3.07 13.30
CA ALA A 176 14.16 2.82 13.86
C ALA A 176 14.38 1.36 14.27
N ARG A 177 13.30 0.59 14.47
CA ARG A 177 13.34 -0.76 15.02
C ARG A 177 13.80 -1.79 13.98
N ASP A 178 13.15 -1.79 12.83
CA ASP A 178 13.28 -2.82 11.80
C ASP A 178 13.70 -2.24 10.43
N ASP A 179 13.91 -0.92 10.35
CA ASP A 179 14.26 -0.20 9.12
C ASP A 179 13.23 -0.39 7.99
N ILE A 180 11.93 -0.40 8.33
CA ILE A 180 10.82 -0.54 7.38
C ILE A 180 9.83 0.63 7.49
N TYR A 181 8.98 0.81 6.48
CA TYR A 181 7.93 1.83 6.50
C TYR A 181 6.68 1.30 7.20
N ASN A 182 6.16 2.08 8.15
CA ASN A 182 4.82 1.92 8.71
C ASN A 182 3.97 3.09 8.24
N ILE A 183 3.17 2.87 7.19
CA ILE A 183 2.35 3.89 6.57
C ILE A 183 0.94 3.73 7.12
N VAL A 184 0.40 4.77 7.75
CA VAL A 184 -0.94 4.73 8.36
C VAL A 184 -1.73 5.96 7.93
N TYR A 185 -2.94 5.72 7.42
CA TYR A 185 -3.98 6.74 7.27
C TYR A 185 -5.02 6.54 8.35
N THR A 186 -5.62 7.64 8.78
CA THR A 186 -6.64 7.64 9.85
C THR A 186 -7.76 8.61 9.49
N LYS A 187 -8.97 8.43 10.06
CA LYS A 187 -10.12 9.34 9.88
C LYS A 187 -10.58 9.36 8.42
N GLU A 188 -10.93 10.52 7.86
CA GLU A 188 -11.53 10.63 6.53
C GLU A 188 -10.64 10.10 5.41
N PRO A 189 -9.30 10.35 5.40
CA PRO A 189 -8.43 9.70 4.42
C PRO A 189 -8.47 8.17 4.49
N ALA A 190 -8.60 7.58 5.69
CA ALA A 190 -8.71 6.14 5.84
C ALA A 190 -10.05 5.62 5.32
N MET A 191 -11.16 6.31 5.64
CA MET A 191 -12.48 5.93 5.13
C MET A 191 -12.53 5.95 3.61
N ARG A 192 -12.12 7.07 2.99
CA ARG A 192 -12.13 7.20 1.52
C ARG A 192 -11.24 6.18 0.84
N LEU A 193 -10.07 5.91 1.42
CA LEU A 193 -9.17 4.89 0.88
C LEU A 193 -9.76 3.48 1.07
N ALA A 194 -10.39 3.18 2.20
CA ALA A 194 -11.04 1.89 2.43
C ALA A 194 -12.23 1.69 1.49
N GLU A 195 -13.07 2.70 1.28
CA GLU A 195 -14.21 2.67 0.35
C GLU A 195 -13.77 2.40 -1.09
N ASP A 196 -12.71 3.06 -1.57
CA ASP A 196 -12.19 2.86 -2.92
C ASP A 196 -11.54 1.49 -3.12
N LEU A 197 -10.77 1.02 -2.13
CA LEU A 197 -10.08 -0.27 -2.23
C LEU A 197 -11.05 -1.45 -2.06
N TYR A 198 -11.97 -1.39 -1.11
CA TYR A 198 -12.86 -2.48 -0.71
C TYR A 198 -14.31 -2.28 -1.21
N TYR A 199 -14.45 -2.02 -2.50
CA TYR A 199 -15.76 -1.84 -3.13
C TYR A 199 -16.61 -3.14 -3.12
N PRO A 200 -17.95 -3.05 -3.21
CA PRO A 200 -18.82 -4.22 -3.18
C PRO A 200 -18.48 -5.24 -4.28
N GLY A 201 -18.40 -6.51 -3.90
CA GLY A 201 -18.11 -7.62 -4.82
C GLY A 201 -16.63 -7.80 -5.19
N CYS A 202 -15.72 -6.99 -4.62
CA CYS A 202 -14.30 -7.14 -4.88
C CYS A 202 -13.72 -8.41 -4.22
N LEU A 203 -12.68 -8.98 -4.84
CA LEU A 203 -11.91 -10.07 -4.23
C LEU A 203 -11.05 -9.52 -3.08
N ALA A 204 -11.29 -10.00 -1.85
CA ALA A 204 -10.60 -9.54 -0.65
C ALA A 204 -10.58 -10.60 0.46
N LEU A 205 -9.75 -10.39 1.49
CA LEU A 205 -9.92 -11.08 2.76
C LEU A 205 -11.23 -10.64 3.43
N GLU A 206 -12.12 -11.58 3.71
CA GLU A 206 -13.46 -11.31 4.25
C GLU A 206 -13.43 -10.41 5.49
N ARG A 207 -12.51 -10.69 6.43
CA ARG A 207 -12.33 -9.88 7.64
C ARG A 207 -11.93 -8.42 7.36
N LYS A 208 -11.14 -8.17 6.31
CA LYS A 208 -10.70 -6.82 5.93
C LYS A 208 -11.78 -6.09 5.15
N GLN A 209 -12.52 -6.80 4.30
CA GLN A 209 -13.73 -6.30 3.67
C GLN A 209 -14.76 -5.87 4.72
N ALA A 210 -15.05 -6.73 5.71
CA ALA A 210 -15.97 -6.42 6.80
C ALA A 210 -15.51 -5.20 7.63
N ALA A 211 -14.21 -5.13 7.96
CA ALA A 211 -13.64 -3.98 8.64
C ALA A 211 -13.79 -2.69 7.83
N ALA A 212 -13.49 -2.73 6.53
CA ALA A 212 -13.65 -1.60 5.61
C ALA A 212 -15.11 -1.12 5.53
N SER A 213 -16.06 -2.05 5.39
CA SER A 213 -17.50 -1.74 5.39
C SER A 213 -17.94 -1.08 6.70
N ALA A 214 -17.41 -1.51 7.85
CA ALA A 214 -17.71 -0.87 9.13
C ALA A 214 -17.22 0.59 9.20
N LEU A 215 -16.09 0.93 8.54
CA LEU A 215 -15.55 2.29 8.56
C LEU A 215 -16.48 3.32 7.93
N ALA A 216 -17.35 2.91 6.99
CA ALA A 216 -18.32 3.79 6.35
C ALA A 216 -19.33 4.41 7.33
N ALA A 217 -19.56 3.77 8.48
CA ALA A 217 -20.43 4.27 9.53
C ALA A 217 -19.75 5.28 10.47
N TRP A 218 -18.43 5.50 10.36
CA TRP A 218 -17.74 6.47 11.21
C TRP A 218 -18.09 7.89 10.79
N ILE A 219 -18.48 8.70 11.78
CA ILE A 219 -18.74 10.14 11.62
C ILE A 219 -17.74 10.88 12.50
N ARG A 220 -17.15 11.94 11.96
CA ARG A 220 -16.30 12.83 12.74
C ARG A 220 -17.12 13.46 13.87
N PRO A 221 -16.70 13.31 15.14
CA PRO A 221 -17.32 14.04 16.25
C PRO A 221 -17.25 15.56 16.06
N ASP A 222 -18.31 16.29 16.39
CA ASP A 222 -18.42 17.74 16.15
C ASP A 222 -17.34 18.57 16.86
N ASP A 223 -16.87 18.09 18.02
CA ASP A 223 -15.80 18.70 18.80
C ASP A 223 -14.39 18.43 18.20
N MET A 224 -14.29 17.48 17.26
CA MET A 224 -13.02 17.09 16.67
C MET A 224 -12.64 18.00 15.49
N ARG A 225 -11.75 18.96 15.77
CA ARG A 225 -11.19 19.84 14.74
C ARG A 225 -10.58 19.08 13.56
N ALA A 226 -10.97 19.47 12.35
CA ALA A 226 -10.27 19.05 11.13
C ALA A 226 -8.98 19.86 11.01
N ALA A 227 -7.84 19.17 10.88
CA ALA A 227 -6.60 19.86 10.59
C ALA A 227 -6.72 20.47 9.18
N PRO A 228 -6.56 21.79 9.01
CA PRO A 228 -6.56 22.37 7.68
C PRO A 228 -5.41 21.78 6.85
N PRO A 229 -5.57 21.68 5.52
CA PRO A 229 -4.51 21.17 4.66
C PRO A 229 -3.20 21.91 4.90
N ARG A 230 -2.08 21.16 4.96
CA ARG A 230 -0.75 21.74 5.20
C ARG A 230 -0.37 22.68 4.05
N ARG A 231 -0.50 23.99 4.28
CA ARG A 231 -0.04 25.03 3.34
C ARG A 231 1.48 25.16 3.42
N ARG A 232 2.19 24.61 2.43
CA ARG A 232 3.65 24.77 2.28
C ARG A 232 4.01 26.24 2.07
N TRP A 233 5.19 26.64 2.54
CA TRP A 233 5.76 27.96 2.29
C TRP A 233 6.29 28.02 0.85
N LYS A 234 5.91 29.06 0.12
CA LYS A 234 6.45 29.40 -1.20
C LYS A 234 7.52 30.49 -1.04
N GLU A 235 8.44 30.58 -1.99
CA GLU A 235 9.54 31.56 -1.94
C GLU A 235 9.03 33.01 -1.86
N TRP A 236 7.94 33.36 -2.56
CA TRP A 236 7.34 34.69 -2.45
C TRP A 236 6.74 34.96 -1.07
N GLU A 237 6.25 33.93 -0.36
CA GLU A 237 5.79 34.08 1.02
C GLU A 237 6.97 34.31 1.97
N ASP A 238 8.12 33.70 1.69
CA ASP A 238 9.35 33.93 2.46
C ASP A 238 9.89 35.35 2.25
N ARG A 239 9.76 35.91 1.03
CA ARG A 239 10.09 37.32 0.74
C ARG A 239 9.23 38.27 1.57
N ILE A 240 7.90 38.13 1.50
CA ILE A 240 6.97 38.93 2.31
C ILE A 240 7.28 38.78 3.81
N LEU A 241 7.61 37.57 4.26
CA LEU A 241 7.93 37.32 5.67
C LEU A 241 9.21 38.04 6.12
N LEU A 242 10.24 38.10 5.26
CA LEU A 242 11.49 38.81 5.50
C LEU A 242 11.30 40.33 5.44
N GLU A 243 10.55 40.83 4.46
CA GLU A 243 10.21 42.26 4.28
C GLU A 243 9.46 42.84 5.48
N HIS A 244 8.41 42.15 5.94
CA HIS A 244 7.65 42.60 7.10
C HIS A 244 8.47 42.54 8.39
N GLY A 245 9.42 41.60 8.51
CA GLY A 245 10.32 41.42 9.64
C GLY A 245 9.66 41.09 11.00
N LYS A 246 8.33 41.16 11.09
CA LYS A 246 7.49 40.96 12.29
C LYS A 246 6.40 39.91 12.01
N PRO A 247 6.31 38.82 12.80
CA PRO A 247 5.38 37.72 12.55
C PRO A 247 3.90 38.11 12.49
N ALA A 248 3.45 39.06 13.33
CA ALA A 248 2.04 39.47 13.37
C ALA A 248 1.61 40.22 12.10
N SER A 249 2.49 41.06 11.55
CA SER A 249 2.21 41.83 10.33
C SER A 249 2.22 40.91 9.10
N ALA A 250 3.21 40.02 9.00
CA ALA A 250 3.25 39.03 7.92
C ALA A 250 2.09 38.02 7.98
N ALA A 251 1.62 37.66 9.18
CA ALA A 251 0.47 36.77 9.36
C ALA A 251 -0.80 37.33 8.72
N ALA A 252 -1.06 38.63 8.90
CA ALA A 252 -2.20 39.32 8.28
C ALA A 252 -2.08 39.33 6.74
N ALA A 253 -0.90 39.69 6.21
CA ALA A 253 -0.66 39.75 4.77
C ALA A 253 -0.73 38.37 4.09
N LEU A 254 -0.26 37.32 4.76
CA LEU A 254 -0.16 35.98 4.18
C LEU A 254 -1.40 35.10 4.47
N GLY A 255 -2.32 35.54 5.32
CA GLY A 255 -3.42 34.69 5.81
C GLY A 255 -2.88 33.45 6.55
N ARG A 256 -1.87 33.64 7.40
CA ARG A 256 -1.24 32.58 8.21
C ARG A 256 -1.32 32.95 9.70
N THR A 257 -1.05 31.99 10.58
CA THR A 257 -1.00 32.29 12.02
C THR A 257 0.32 32.99 12.39
N PRO A 258 0.33 33.91 13.37
CA PRO A 258 1.56 34.55 13.86
C PRO A 258 2.63 33.55 14.28
N GLN A 259 2.23 32.45 14.92
CA GLN A 259 3.14 31.38 15.32
C GLN A 259 3.81 30.68 14.12
N SER A 260 3.05 30.43 13.04
CA SER A 260 3.59 29.86 11.79
C SER A 260 4.62 30.80 11.16
N CYS A 261 4.30 32.10 11.11
CA CYS A 261 5.20 33.13 10.58
C CYS A 261 6.48 33.25 11.43
N ASN A 262 6.35 33.23 12.76
CA ASN A 262 7.49 33.31 13.68
C ASN A 262 8.47 32.14 13.47
N LEU A 263 7.95 30.91 13.43
CA LEU A 263 8.77 29.72 13.24
C LEU A 263 9.48 29.71 11.87
N ARG A 264 8.79 30.12 10.81
CA ARG A 264 9.41 30.20 9.48
C ARG A 264 10.48 31.29 9.40
N LEU A 265 10.20 32.48 9.95
CA LEU A 265 11.12 33.60 9.96
C LEU A 265 12.41 33.26 10.72
N TRP A 266 12.29 32.59 11.87
CA TRP A 266 13.43 32.07 12.61
C TRP A 266 14.27 31.10 11.77
N ARG A 267 13.63 30.14 11.08
CA ARG A 267 14.35 29.18 10.22
C ARG A 267 15.11 29.86 9.08
N LEU A 268 14.51 30.88 8.44
CA LEU A 268 15.16 31.66 7.38
C LEU A 268 16.38 32.41 7.93
N ARG A 269 16.24 33.07 9.08
CA ARG A 269 17.33 33.84 9.72
C ARG A 269 18.45 32.95 10.27
N SER A 270 18.12 31.75 10.73
CA SER A 270 19.10 30.78 11.26
C SER A 270 19.72 29.88 10.18
N GLY A 271 19.41 30.09 8.89
CA GLY A 271 19.96 29.30 7.80
C GLY A 271 19.51 27.83 7.76
N LEU A 272 18.47 27.47 8.54
CA LEU A 272 17.91 26.11 8.56
C LEU A 272 17.06 25.80 7.33
N VAL A 273 16.69 26.83 6.57
CA VAL A 273 16.05 26.73 5.26
C VAL A 273 16.69 27.75 4.32
N PRO A 274 16.77 27.47 3.00
CA PRO A 274 17.33 28.41 2.04
C PRO A 274 16.57 29.75 2.06
N LEU A 275 17.30 30.84 1.85
CA LEU A 275 16.70 32.14 1.55
C LEU A 275 16.03 32.08 0.16
N PRO A 276 14.95 32.83 -0.05
CA PRO A 276 14.35 32.92 -1.38
C PRO A 276 15.38 33.47 -2.37
N SER A 277 15.34 32.95 -3.61
CA SER A 277 16.21 33.45 -4.68
C SER A 277 15.98 34.96 -4.86
N ALA A 278 17.06 35.73 -5.00
CA ALA A 278 16.95 37.10 -5.46
C ALA A 278 16.36 37.07 -6.88
N GLU A 279 15.24 37.76 -7.12
CA GLU A 279 14.75 37.89 -8.49
C GLU A 279 15.77 38.69 -9.31
N GLY A 280 16.03 38.21 -10.52
CA GLY A 280 16.58 39.01 -11.62
C GLY A 280 15.47 39.79 -12.31
#